data_AF-A0A218PSM9-F1
#
_entry.id   AF-A0A218PSM9-F1
#
_cell.length_a   1.000
_cell.length_b   1.000
_cell.length_c   1.000
_cell.angle_alpha   90.00
_cell.angle_beta   90.00
_cell.angle_gamma   90.00
#
_symmetry.space_group_name_H-M   'P 1'
#
loop_
_entity.id
_entity.type
_entity.pdbx_description
1 polymer ?
#
loop_
_entity_poly.entity_id
_entity_poly.type
_entity_poly.pdbx_seq_one_letter_code
_entity_poly.pdbx_strand_id
1 'polypeptide(L)'
;MADGSVHRWSESEILAIRAQLARMASSAPFQQAHRRQRFLQYIVGEALEGRAEALKGYTIGIEVFDKPTSFDPLTDPIVRVEAARLREKLREYYETCGQSDLVRIEMPKGAYTPQIEIRSSRAQALISDSTERPSRRAFLRGPIGIAGVIASALILLLVGWSVSRLLTPPLTPTSQKPSLAVLPFENIGGDPSWRWLADGMTQDITIDLSQSKDLLVIARNSTEIYRGKITDVRDVGRELGVRYVLQGSIQPSDNRIRITAQLIDTRSGENVWATRYYRPVGDIFEVQANVTDSIAATLTGYQGALAQVERKLIRRKPPNVLMAYEHYLLGVEAKHGGASGGVSKEGLEEAERQFLMALEIDPQLTRAYVGLAYVCEYRLDLGIGAPAENGAKLIEYAHKAIALDPNDAEAQMVLGHAFSYQGLNDQALQQFSKAEALAPSNADVLILIAWFLPQLDQSQRAVALVERALRLNPNYPAWYNQGLRYVYFFGGAYDKAIKFVKLVPNPNPLDFAFLASASAMLDDMPAAKAAAAELDRRDATWNVESYLSDSGLFPEKLAAMFVEAARKANVPACAPAERITGNTTFIHLKVCDEERARNPGNAMAPIAPAGFAPQ
;
A
#
# COMPACT_ATOMS: atom_id res chain seq x y z
N MET A 1 35.74 18.13 50.67
CA MET A 1 36.42 18.63 49.47
C MET A 1 36.25 17.54 48.42
N ALA A 2 35.40 17.79 47.43
CA ALA A 2 34.97 16.80 46.45
C ALA A 2 36.05 16.65 45.37
N ASP A 3 36.45 15.40 45.12
CA ASP A 3 37.40 15.00 44.09
C ASP A 3 36.72 15.11 42.71
N GLY A 4 37.16 16.08 41.92
CA GLY A 4 36.69 16.35 40.56
C GLY A 4 37.39 15.47 39.53
N SER A 5 37.14 14.17 39.56
CA SER A 5 37.53 13.27 38.46
C SER A 5 36.42 13.23 37.41
N VAL A 6 36.70 13.80 36.23
CA VAL A 6 35.86 13.63 35.03
C VAL A 6 35.90 12.14 34.67
N HIS A 7 34.80 11.42 34.93
CA HIS A 7 34.68 10.02 34.56
C HIS A 7 34.76 9.92 33.03
N ARG A 8 35.90 9.46 32.51
CA ARG A 8 36.15 9.35 31.07
C ARG A 8 35.66 7.98 30.62
N TRP A 9 34.47 7.94 30.02
CA TRP A 9 33.88 6.73 29.46
C TRP A 9 34.80 6.12 28.39
N SER A 10 35.02 4.81 28.45
CA SER A 10 35.68 4.07 27.37
C SER A 10 34.77 3.94 26.15
N GLU A 11 35.33 3.68 24.97
CA GLU A 11 34.54 3.53 23.73
C GLU A 11 33.50 2.42 23.82
N SER A 12 33.80 1.33 24.52
CA SER A 12 32.87 0.22 24.75
C SER A 12 31.70 0.62 25.66
N GLU A 13 31.95 1.45 26.67
CA GLU A 13 30.92 1.97 27.58
C GLU A 13 30.02 2.98 26.86
N ILE A 14 30.59 3.90 26.06
CA ILE A 14 29.83 4.84 25.22
C ILE A 14 28.90 4.07 24.27
N LEU A 15 29.42 3.01 23.63
CA LEU A 15 28.64 2.17 22.73
C LEU A 15 27.51 1.44 23.47
N ALA A 16 27.78 0.91 24.66
CA ALA A 16 26.77 0.24 25.48
C ALA A 16 25.64 1.20 25.91
N ILE A 17 26.00 2.44 26.28
CA ILE A 17 25.05 3.48 26.68
C ILE A 17 24.19 3.93 25.48
N ARG A 18 24.80 4.12 24.30
CA ARG A 18 24.04 4.43 23.07
C ARG A 18 23.11 3.31 22.66
N ALA A 19 23.54 2.06 22.77
CA ALA A 19 22.70 0.89 22.52
C ALA A 19 21.53 0.81 23.52
N GLN A 20 21.76 1.17 24.79
CA GLN A 20 20.70 1.27 25.80
C GLN A 20 19.66 2.33 25.43
N LEU A 21 20.08 3.53 25.01
CA LEU A 21 19.15 4.58 24.56
C LEU A 21 18.30 4.14 23.37
N ALA A 22 18.89 3.41 22.42
CA ALA A 22 18.17 2.88 21.27
C ALA A 22 17.10 1.85 21.69
N ARG A 23 17.45 0.91 22.59
CA ARG A 23 16.49 -0.05 23.17
C ARG A 23 15.35 0.65 23.88
N MET A 24 15.67 1.66 24.71
CA MET A 24 14.68 2.46 25.42
C MET A 24 13.76 3.17 24.44
N ALA A 25 14.26 3.77 23.37
CA ALA A 25 13.43 4.45 22.37
C ALA A 25 12.42 3.52 21.67
N SER A 26 12.76 2.26 21.45
CA SER A 26 11.86 1.25 20.86
C SER A 26 10.91 0.57 21.85
N SER A 27 11.02 0.86 23.16
CA SER A 27 10.25 0.17 24.20
C SER A 27 8.85 0.74 24.39
N ALA A 28 7.89 -0.10 24.82
CA ALA A 28 6.50 0.32 25.04
C ALA A 28 6.35 1.59 25.93
N PRO A 29 7.11 1.78 27.03
CA PRO A 29 7.02 3.01 27.82
C PRO A 29 7.41 4.29 27.05
N PHE A 30 8.30 4.18 26.07
CA PHE A 30 8.89 5.32 25.37
C PHE A 30 8.47 5.45 23.89
N GLN A 31 7.90 4.43 23.25
CA GLN A 31 7.62 4.39 21.79
C GLN A 31 6.78 5.57 21.29
N GLN A 32 5.81 6.04 22.09
CA GLN A 32 4.94 7.19 21.77
C GLN A 32 5.37 8.48 22.50
N ALA A 33 6.53 8.48 23.15
CA ALA A 33 6.99 9.55 24.04
C ALA A 33 8.10 10.42 23.39
N HIS A 34 7.94 10.82 22.12
CA HIS A 34 8.98 11.49 21.34
C HIS A 34 9.66 12.68 22.04
N ARG A 35 8.89 13.51 22.75
CA ARG A 35 9.43 14.66 23.50
C ARG A 35 10.38 14.25 24.63
N ARG A 36 10.08 13.14 25.32
CA ARG A 36 10.90 12.60 26.41
C ARG A 36 12.10 11.81 25.89
N GLN A 37 11.97 11.17 24.73
CA GLN A 37 13.10 10.56 24.03
C GLN A 37 14.14 11.62 23.65
N ARG A 38 13.70 12.73 23.03
CA ARG A 38 14.58 13.87 22.70
C ARG A 38 15.27 14.42 23.97
N PHE A 39 14.53 14.57 25.06
CA PHE A 39 15.10 15.02 26.33
C PHE A 39 16.14 14.05 26.90
N LEU A 40 15.83 12.75 26.95
CA LEU A 40 16.75 11.72 27.45
C LEU A 40 18.02 11.61 26.59
N GLN A 41 17.87 11.62 25.26
CA GLN A 41 19.00 11.57 24.32
C GLN A 41 19.91 12.79 24.49
N TYR A 42 19.33 13.98 24.65
CA TYR A 42 20.10 15.21 24.85
C TYR A 42 20.92 15.18 26.14
N ILE A 43 20.29 14.88 27.29
CA ILE A 43 21.01 14.91 28.57
C ILE A 43 22.09 13.82 28.66
N VAL A 44 21.87 12.66 28.06
CA VAL A 44 22.86 11.58 28.03
C VAL A 44 23.98 11.91 27.03
N GLY A 45 23.66 12.48 25.86
CA GLY A 45 24.64 12.94 24.89
C GLY A 45 25.61 13.97 25.49
N GLU A 46 25.08 15.01 26.12
CA GLU A 46 25.90 16.04 26.80
C GLU A 46 26.73 15.45 27.94
N ALA A 47 26.21 14.49 28.70
CA ALA A 47 26.95 13.81 29.76
C ALA A 47 28.10 12.94 29.22
N LEU A 48 27.90 12.24 28.11
CA LEU A 48 28.94 11.44 27.45
C LEU A 48 30.04 12.31 26.85
N GLU A 49 29.72 13.52 26.40
CA GLU A 49 30.67 14.48 25.87
C GLU A 49 31.37 15.33 26.96
N GLY A 50 31.14 15.01 28.24
CA GLY A 50 31.77 15.68 29.38
C GLY A 50 31.19 17.07 29.69
N ARG A 51 30.05 17.43 29.10
CA ARG A 51 29.35 18.72 29.29
C ARG A 51 28.19 18.64 30.27
N ALA A 52 28.25 17.72 31.22
CA ALA A 52 27.23 17.52 32.24
C ALA A 52 26.88 18.79 33.04
N GLU A 53 27.84 19.70 33.24
CA GLU A 53 27.64 20.98 33.94
C GLU A 53 26.82 22.01 33.14
N ALA A 54 26.71 21.83 31.82
CA ALA A 54 25.93 22.69 30.93
C ALA A 54 24.41 22.38 30.96
N LEU A 55 24.03 21.26 31.59
CA LEU A 55 22.64 20.80 31.72
C LEU A 55 21.85 21.62 32.75
N LYS A 56 21.59 22.88 32.41
CA LYS A 56 20.76 23.80 33.20
C LYS A 56 19.36 23.89 32.60
N GLY A 57 18.39 24.26 33.44
CA GLY A 57 16.99 24.41 33.01
C GLY A 57 16.84 25.34 31.81
N TYR A 58 17.62 26.41 31.74
CA TYR A 58 17.61 27.36 30.63
C TYR A 58 18.05 26.71 29.31
N THR A 59 19.22 26.07 29.30
CA THR A 59 19.79 25.39 28.12
C THR A 59 18.83 24.33 27.58
N ILE A 60 18.30 23.49 28.48
CA ILE A 60 17.35 22.42 28.10
C ILE A 60 16.05 23.03 27.54
N GLY A 61 15.56 24.13 28.11
CA GLY A 61 14.38 24.83 27.60
C GLY A 61 14.53 25.22 26.12
N ILE A 62 15.67 25.79 25.75
CA ILE A 62 15.95 26.26 24.40
C ILE A 62 16.23 25.08 23.46
N GLU A 63 17.19 24.22 23.81
CA GLU A 63 17.74 23.19 22.91
C GLU A 63 16.80 21.97 22.73
N VAL A 64 16.02 21.63 23.77
CA VAL A 64 15.15 20.44 23.78
C VAL A 64 13.69 20.78 23.59
N PHE A 65 13.24 21.91 24.15
CA PHE A 65 11.83 22.29 24.17
C PHE A 65 11.50 23.51 23.30
N ASP A 66 12.45 23.94 22.46
CA ASP A 66 12.31 24.97 21.44
C ASP A 66 11.79 26.31 22.03
N LYS A 67 12.23 26.64 23.25
CA LYS A 67 11.87 27.89 23.91
C LYS A 67 12.70 29.07 23.37
N PRO A 68 12.13 30.30 23.33
CA PRO A 68 12.85 31.48 22.90
C PRO A 68 13.98 31.82 23.88
N THR A 69 14.96 32.62 23.44
CA THR A 69 16.09 33.08 24.28
C THR A 69 15.65 33.94 25.48
N SER A 70 14.43 34.46 25.48
CA SER A 70 13.80 35.15 26.62
C SER A 70 13.24 34.20 27.69
N PHE A 71 13.44 32.89 27.55
CA PHE A 71 12.90 31.88 28.45
C PHE A 71 13.54 31.94 29.84
N ASP A 72 12.71 31.93 30.89
CA ASP A 72 13.15 31.85 32.28
C ASP A 72 12.61 30.57 32.96
N PRO A 73 13.48 29.62 33.36
CA PRO A 73 13.09 28.39 34.05
C PRO A 73 12.42 28.60 35.42
N LEU A 74 12.57 29.78 36.02
CA LEU A 74 11.92 30.12 37.30
C LEU A 74 10.42 30.38 37.10
N THR A 75 10.04 31.02 35.99
CA THR A 75 8.66 31.39 35.69
C THR A 75 7.92 30.34 34.86
N ASP A 76 8.59 29.65 33.94
CA ASP A 76 8.01 28.56 33.15
C ASP A 76 8.50 27.18 33.64
N PRO A 77 7.61 26.34 34.21
CA PRO A 77 8.00 25.08 34.82
C PRO A 77 8.22 23.94 33.82
N ILE A 78 8.12 24.17 32.50
CA ILE A 78 8.13 23.12 31.48
C ILE A 78 9.26 22.10 31.65
N VAL A 79 10.49 22.56 31.93
CA VAL A 79 11.67 21.69 32.07
C VAL A 79 11.57 20.85 33.35
N ARG A 80 11.05 21.44 34.44
CA ARG A 80 10.85 20.74 35.72
C ARG A 80 9.75 19.68 35.59
N VAL A 81 8.67 20.00 34.89
CA VAL A 81 7.53 19.08 34.64
C VAL A 81 7.97 17.92 33.75
N GLU A 82 8.64 18.19 32.63
CA GLU A 82 9.13 17.13 31.75
C GLU A 82 10.22 16.30 32.42
N ALA A 83 11.04 16.89 33.30
CA ALA A 83 11.99 16.12 34.09
C ALA A 83 11.29 15.19 35.09
N ALA A 84 10.19 15.61 35.72
CA ALA A 84 9.41 14.73 36.59
C ALA A 84 8.81 13.55 35.79
N ARG A 85 8.25 13.82 34.60
CA ARG A 85 7.68 12.80 33.71
C ARG A 85 8.74 11.83 33.17
N LEU A 86 9.92 12.33 32.84
CA LEU A 86 11.03 11.48 32.38
C LEU A 86 11.49 10.53 33.50
N ARG A 87 11.58 10.99 34.76
CA ARG A 87 11.90 10.10 35.89
C ARG A 87 10.89 8.97 36.05
N GLU A 88 9.60 9.28 35.93
CA GLU A 88 8.55 8.27 36.03
C GLU A 88 8.65 7.25 34.91
N LYS A 89 8.93 7.71 33.67
CA LYS A 89 9.12 6.81 32.53
C LYS A 89 10.37 5.95 32.59
N LEU A 90 11.47 6.48 33.12
CA LEU A 90 12.66 5.69 33.41
C LEU A 90 12.35 4.60 34.43
N ARG A 91 11.58 4.91 35.49
CA ARG A 91 11.13 3.92 36.48
C ARG A 91 10.27 2.84 35.83
N GLU A 92 9.22 3.22 35.10
CA GLU A 92 8.34 2.30 34.37
C GLU A 92 9.12 1.37 33.43
N TYR A 93 10.11 1.91 32.71
CA TYR A 93 10.97 1.11 31.83
C TYR A 93 11.77 0.05 32.58
N TYR A 94 12.50 0.45 33.63
CA TYR A 94 13.37 -0.47 34.38
C TYR A 94 12.58 -1.43 35.29
N GLU A 95 11.31 -1.15 35.59
CA GLU A 95 10.39 -2.07 36.27
C GLU A 95 9.70 -3.06 35.33
N THR A 96 9.68 -2.80 34.02
CA THR A 96 9.00 -3.66 33.03
C THR A 96 10.00 -4.39 32.13
N CYS A 97 10.36 -3.79 31.00
CA CYS A 97 11.14 -4.42 29.94
C CYS A 97 12.66 -4.31 30.14
N GLY A 98 13.12 -3.34 30.95
CA GLY A 98 14.54 -3.06 31.18
C GLY A 98 15.18 -3.73 32.41
N GLN A 99 14.49 -4.64 33.11
CA GLN A 99 14.96 -5.19 34.39
C GLN A 99 16.37 -5.84 34.31
N SER A 100 16.65 -6.49 33.18
CA SER A 100 17.89 -7.22 32.90
C SER A 100 18.94 -6.42 32.14
N ASP A 101 18.68 -5.14 31.86
CA ASP A 101 19.60 -4.32 31.09
C ASP A 101 20.89 -4.04 31.87
N LEU A 102 22.01 -4.13 31.15
CA LEU A 102 23.36 -3.92 31.71
C LEU A 102 23.62 -2.45 32.06
N VAL A 103 22.94 -1.52 31.39
CA VAL A 103 23.10 -0.08 31.59
C VAL A 103 21.84 0.48 32.23
N ARG A 104 21.99 1.05 33.41
CA ARG A 104 20.92 1.72 34.14
C ARG A 104 21.12 3.23 34.09
N ILE A 105 20.13 3.94 33.56
CA ILE A 105 20.14 5.40 33.46
C ILE A 105 19.07 5.95 34.41
N GLU A 106 19.50 6.74 35.39
CA GLU A 106 18.61 7.41 36.32
C GLU A 106 18.77 8.93 36.22
N MET A 107 17.70 9.67 36.52
CA MET A 107 17.76 11.13 36.61
C MET A 107 17.42 11.56 38.04
N PRO A 108 18.38 12.04 38.83
CA PRO A 108 18.16 12.38 40.23
C PRO A 108 17.16 13.53 40.40
N LYS A 109 16.42 13.56 41.50
CA LYS A 109 15.46 14.64 41.81
C LYS A 109 16.22 15.96 42.00
N GLY A 110 15.79 17.02 41.34
CA GLY A 110 16.39 18.36 41.47
C GLY A 110 17.62 18.61 40.60
N ALA A 111 18.10 17.61 39.85
CA ALA A 111 19.16 17.76 38.86
C ALA A 111 18.71 17.25 37.48
N TYR A 112 19.39 17.72 36.43
CA TYR A 112 19.18 17.27 35.03
C TYR A 112 20.30 16.38 34.50
N THR A 113 21.42 16.30 35.22
CA THR A 113 22.52 15.41 34.88
C THR A 113 22.12 13.96 35.13
N PRO A 114 22.15 13.08 34.13
CA PRO A 114 21.83 11.67 34.30
C PRO A 114 22.94 10.95 35.06
N GLN A 115 22.56 10.01 35.93
CA GLN A 115 23.45 9.04 36.55
C GLN A 115 23.39 7.75 35.76
N ILE A 116 24.55 7.26 35.30
CA ILE A 116 24.65 6.09 34.44
C ILE A 116 25.49 5.04 35.17
N GLU A 117 24.90 3.88 35.41
CA GLU A 117 25.55 2.74 36.06
C GLU A 117 25.63 1.58 35.07
N ILE A 118 26.82 1.01 34.91
CA ILE A 118 27.03 -0.22 34.14
C ILE A 118 27.20 -1.37 35.12
N ARG A 119 26.23 -2.29 35.15
CA ARG A 119 26.24 -3.44 36.06
C ARG A 119 27.33 -4.42 35.65
N SER A 120 28.50 -4.35 36.29
CA SER A 120 29.56 -5.33 36.11
C SER A 120 29.32 -6.60 36.96
N SER A 121 29.34 -7.75 36.27
CA SER A 121 29.59 -9.13 36.74
C SER A 121 28.41 -10.11 36.92
N ARG A 122 28.03 -10.77 35.80
CA ARG A 122 27.59 -12.19 35.79
C ARG A 122 28.71 -13.14 35.30
N ALA A 123 29.92 -12.62 35.10
CA ALA A 123 31.10 -13.39 34.69
C ALA A 123 31.96 -13.90 35.86
N GLN A 124 31.66 -13.52 37.12
CA GLN A 124 32.38 -14.02 38.31
C GLN A 124 31.74 -15.26 38.96
N ALA A 125 30.50 -15.60 38.61
CA ALA A 125 29.81 -16.79 39.13
C ALA A 125 30.07 -18.08 38.31
N LEU A 126 30.75 -17.98 37.16
CA LEU A 126 31.07 -19.11 36.28
C LEU A 126 32.53 -19.58 36.40
N ILE A 127 33.35 -18.94 37.24
CA ILE A 127 34.79 -19.23 37.37
C ILE A 127 35.13 -19.92 38.72
N SER A 128 34.18 -20.05 39.65
CA SER A 128 34.41 -20.70 40.95
C SER A 128 34.17 -22.21 40.98
N ASP A 129 33.77 -22.84 39.86
CA ASP A 129 33.45 -24.28 39.82
C ASP A 129 34.55 -25.17 39.22
N SER A 130 35.76 -24.62 39.08
CA SER A 130 36.92 -25.39 38.58
C SER A 130 38.16 -25.12 39.42
N THR A 131 38.10 -25.45 40.71
CA THR A 131 39.29 -25.68 41.54
C THR A 131 39.20 -27.02 42.26
N GLU A 132 39.19 -28.10 41.48
CA GLU A 132 39.82 -29.34 41.93
C GLU A 132 41.24 -29.40 41.37
N ARG A 133 42.24 -29.35 42.26
CA ARG A 133 43.62 -29.75 41.94
C ARG A 133 43.64 -31.28 41.83
N PRO A 134 44.45 -31.83 40.90
CA PRO A 134 45.65 -32.47 41.43
C PRO A 134 46.93 -32.29 40.60
N SER A 135 48.02 -32.36 41.37
CA SER A 135 49.36 -32.89 41.10
C SER A 135 50.24 -32.36 39.95
N ARG A 136 51.36 -31.78 40.40
CA ARG A 136 52.64 -31.61 39.71
C ARG A 136 53.04 -32.84 38.88
N ARG A 137 53.35 -32.66 37.59
CA ARG A 137 54.51 -33.28 36.93
C ARG A 137 55.08 -32.35 35.85
N ALA A 138 56.40 -32.31 35.83
CA ALA A 138 57.23 -31.54 34.91
C ALA A 138 57.17 -32.09 33.48
N PHE A 139 57.40 -31.22 32.48
CA PHE A 139 58.45 -31.32 31.44
C PHE A 139 58.06 -30.83 30.04
N LEU A 140 59.06 -30.19 29.42
CA LEU A 140 59.49 -30.19 28.01
C LEU A 140 58.84 -29.26 26.98
N ARG A 141 59.61 -28.18 26.74
CA ARG A 141 59.87 -27.50 25.47
C ARG A 141 59.97 -28.47 24.26
N GLY A 142 59.28 -28.17 23.17
CA GLY A 142 59.44 -28.81 21.86
C GLY A 142 58.63 -28.12 20.75
N PRO A 143 59.05 -28.18 19.46
CA PRO A 143 58.65 -27.24 18.40
C PRO A 143 57.36 -27.68 17.67
N ILE A 144 56.24 -27.74 18.40
CA ILE A 144 54.90 -27.99 17.80
C ILE A 144 54.01 -26.74 17.90
N GLY A 145 54.49 -25.67 18.54
CA GLY A 145 53.71 -24.46 18.83
C GLY A 145 53.28 -23.64 17.61
N ILE A 146 53.92 -23.76 16.45
CA ILE A 146 53.63 -22.89 15.29
C ILE A 146 52.43 -23.42 14.48
N ALA A 147 52.27 -24.73 14.35
CA ALA A 147 51.12 -25.32 13.63
C ALA A 147 49.80 -25.15 14.41
N GLY A 148 49.86 -25.25 15.74
CA GLY A 148 48.69 -25.02 16.60
C GLY A 148 48.21 -23.56 16.57
N VAL A 149 49.12 -22.59 16.54
CA VAL A 149 48.77 -21.16 16.51
C VAL A 149 48.15 -20.76 15.16
N ILE A 150 48.62 -21.32 14.04
CA ILE A 150 48.05 -21.05 12.70
C ILE A 150 46.66 -21.70 12.57
N ALA A 151 46.46 -22.93 13.06
CA ALA A 151 45.16 -23.57 13.08
C ALA A 151 44.15 -22.83 13.98
N SER A 152 44.62 -22.33 15.14
CA SER A 152 43.80 -21.51 16.05
C SER A 152 43.41 -20.17 15.43
N ALA A 153 44.34 -19.51 14.72
CA ALA A 153 44.08 -18.25 14.04
C ALA A 153 43.10 -18.43 12.86
N LEU A 154 43.21 -19.54 12.11
CA LEU A 154 42.27 -19.88 11.04
C LEU A 154 40.88 -20.23 11.57
N ILE A 155 40.80 -20.95 12.70
CA ILE A 155 39.52 -21.23 13.36
C ILE A 155 38.93 -19.95 13.94
N LEU A 156 39.73 -19.05 14.52
CA LEU A 156 39.26 -17.75 15.01
C LEU A 156 38.85 -16.80 13.87
N LEU A 157 39.49 -16.89 12.70
CA LEU A 157 39.08 -16.16 11.49
C LEU A 157 37.80 -16.75 10.89
N LEU A 158 37.66 -18.08 10.85
CA LEU A 158 36.44 -18.75 10.38
C LEU A 158 35.27 -18.52 11.34
N VAL A 159 35.50 -18.62 12.64
CA VAL A 159 34.52 -18.32 13.69
C VAL A 159 34.23 -16.82 13.69
N GLY A 160 35.23 -15.94 13.55
CA GLY A 160 35.03 -14.49 13.44
C GLY A 160 34.25 -14.08 12.20
N TRP A 161 34.47 -14.74 11.06
CA TRP A 161 33.70 -14.56 9.83
C TRP A 161 32.27 -15.12 9.95
N SER A 162 32.11 -16.26 10.61
CA SER A 162 30.80 -16.88 10.89
C SER A 162 29.98 -16.08 11.89
N VAL A 163 30.64 -15.59 12.94
CA VAL A 163 30.06 -14.76 14.01
C VAL A 163 29.80 -13.34 13.50
N SER A 164 30.62 -12.79 12.60
CA SER A 164 30.31 -11.56 11.87
C SER A 164 29.04 -11.70 11.04
N ARG A 165 28.83 -12.83 10.35
CA ARG A 165 27.56 -13.14 9.65
C ARG A 165 26.37 -13.36 10.59
N LEU A 166 26.59 -13.75 11.84
CA LEU A 166 25.54 -13.93 12.85
C LEU A 166 25.25 -12.65 13.66
N LEU A 167 26.21 -11.71 13.73
CA LEU A 167 26.12 -10.46 14.50
C LEU A 167 25.84 -9.20 13.65
N THR A 168 26.06 -9.25 12.33
CA THR A 168 25.30 -8.37 11.44
C THR A 168 23.96 -9.06 11.21
N PRO A 169 22.86 -8.67 11.89
CA PRO A 169 21.57 -9.06 11.38
C PRO A 169 21.56 -8.62 9.91
N PRO A 170 21.13 -9.46 8.94
CA PRO A 170 20.67 -8.89 7.69
C PRO A 170 19.73 -7.76 8.10
N LEU A 171 19.84 -6.59 7.46
CA LEU A 171 18.77 -5.60 7.54
C LEU A 171 17.54 -6.33 7.01
N THR A 172 16.80 -6.99 7.91
CA THR A 172 15.48 -7.50 7.64
C THR A 172 14.74 -6.28 7.14
N PRO A 173 14.12 -6.33 5.94
CA PRO A 173 13.31 -5.23 5.48
C PRO A 173 12.36 -4.91 6.61
N THR A 174 12.58 -3.78 7.28
CA THR A 174 11.83 -3.41 8.49
C THR A 174 10.36 -3.13 8.12
N SER A 175 10.12 -3.01 6.81
CA SER A 175 8.82 -2.95 6.17
C SER A 175 8.57 -4.23 5.38
N GLN A 176 7.42 -4.87 5.61
CA GLN A 176 6.91 -5.92 4.71
C GLN A 176 6.55 -5.39 3.31
N LYS A 177 6.46 -4.05 3.17
CA LYS A 177 6.10 -3.35 1.94
C LYS A 177 7.34 -2.77 1.26
N PRO A 178 7.31 -2.55 -0.07
CA PRO A 178 8.36 -1.82 -0.79
C PRO A 178 8.66 -0.48 -0.11
N SER A 179 9.93 -0.08 -0.09
CA SER A 179 10.37 1.21 0.46
C SER A 179 10.99 2.09 -0.63
N LEU A 180 10.63 3.38 -0.63
CA LEU A 180 11.00 4.35 -1.64
C LEU A 180 11.51 5.66 -1.01
N ALA A 181 12.59 6.21 -1.57
CA ALA A 181 13.00 7.58 -1.35
C ALA A 181 12.84 8.41 -2.63
N VAL A 182 12.34 9.64 -2.51
CA VAL A 182 12.31 10.61 -3.62
C VAL A 182 13.48 11.56 -3.45
N LEU A 183 14.42 11.55 -4.39
CA LEU A 183 15.53 12.49 -4.39
C LEU A 183 15.10 13.85 -4.94
N PRO A 184 15.75 14.95 -4.50
CA PRO A 184 15.51 16.27 -5.07
C PRO A 184 15.65 16.26 -6.60
N PHE A 185 14.59 16.66 -7.29
CA PHE A 185 14.62 16.79 -8.74
C PHE A 185 15.67 17.82 -9.16
N GLU A 186 16.41 17.51 -10.21
CA GLU A 186 17.46 18.39 -10.72
C GLU A 186 16.91 19.43 -11.68
N ASN A 187 17.40 20.66 -11.61
CA ASN A 187 17.17 21.66 -12.65
C ASN A 187 18.38 21.68 -13.60
N ILE A 188 18.23 21.05 -14.77
CA ILE A 188 19.30 20.93 -15.77
C ILE A 188 19.32 22.14 -16.71
N GLY A 189 18.28 22.97 -16.72
CA GLY A 189 18.15 24.13 -17.61
C GLY A 189 19.09 25.30 -17.31
N GLY A 190 19.85 25.27 -16.23
CA GLY A 190 20.82 26.30 -15.86
C GLY A 190 20.24 27.59 -15.27
N ASP A 191 18.99 27.94 -15.58
CA ASP A 191 18.30 29.09 -14.98
C ASP A 191 17.80 28.76 -13.55
N PRO A 192 18.35 29.38 -12.49
CA PRO A 192 17.93 29.14 -11.10
C PRO A 192 16.47 29.48 -10.81
N SER A 193 15.83 30.30 -11.66
CA SER A 193 14.43 30.70 -11.50
C SER A 193 13.45 29.51 -11.53
N TRP A 194 13.87 28.36 -12.08
CA TRP A 194 13.07 27.14 -12.15
C TRP A 194 13.28 26.17 -10.98
N ARG A 195 14.19 26.50 -10.05
CA ARG A 195 14.51 25.61 -8.92
C ARG A 195 13.31 25.35 -8.01
N TRP A 196 12.45 26.34 -7.80
CA TRP A 196 11.24 26.18 -6.98
C TRP A 196 10.30 25.11 -7.56
N LEU A 197 10.24 24.95 -8.88
CA LEU A 197 9.44 23.93 -9.54
C LEU A 197 9.98 22.53 -9.24
N ALA A 198 11.30 22.34 -9.33
CA ALA A 198 11.93 21.07 -8.96
C ALA A 198 11.70 20.72 -7.47
N ASP A 199 11.77 21.72 -6.59
CA ASP A 199 11.53 21.55 -5.16
C ASP A 199 10.06 21.23 -4.86
N GLY A 200 9.13 21.93 -5.51
CA GLY A 200 7.70 21.69 -5.43
C GLY A 200 7.33 20.29 -5.92
N MET A 201 7.85 19.88 -7.10
CA MET A 201 7.65 18.53 -7.61
C MET A 201 8.18 17.45 -6.67
N THR A 202 9.38 17.62 -6.11
CA THR A 202 9.93 16.65 -5.15
C THR A 202 9.00 16.49 -3.94
N GLN A 203 8.52 17.61 -3.40
CA GLN A 203 7.60 17.62 -2.27
C GLN A 203 6.27 16.95 -2.60
N ASP A 204 5.61 17.39 -3.67
CA ASP A 204 4.28 16.90 -4.01
C ASP A 204 4.32 15.41 -4.36
N ILE A 205 5.35 14.96 -5.10
CA ILE A 205 5.54 13.53 -5.38
C ILE A 205 5.74 12.74 -4.09
N THR A 206 6.50 13.27 -3.13
CA THR A 206 6.70 12.61 -1.83
C THR A 206 5.37 12.50 -1.08
N ILE A 207 4.56 13.57 -1.09
CA ILE A 207 3.25 13.62 -0.44
C ILE A 207 2.29 12.61 -1.10
N ASP A 208 2.15 12.63 -2.41
CA ASP A 208 1.17 11.79 -3.11
C ASP A 208 1.55 10.31 -3.05
N LEU A 209 2.84 9.98 -3.16
CA LEU A 209 3.30 8.61 -2.96
C LEU A 209 3.11 8.14 -1.52
N SER A 210 3.22 9.04 -0.52
CA SER A 210 3.00 8.69 0.89
C SER A 210 1.54 8.38 1.24
N GLN A 211 0.60 8.78 0.39
CA GLN A 211 -0.82 8.40 0.54
C GLN A 211 -1.05 6.93 0.19
N SER A 212 -0.15 6.31 -0.58
CA SER A 212 -0.24 4.89 -0.91
C SER A 212 0.06 4.01 0.30
N LYS A 213 -0.94 3.24 0.74
CA LYS A 213 -0.80 2.27 1.82
C LYS A 213 0.09 1.08 1.45
N ASP A 214 0.40 0.92 0.18
CA ASP A 214 1.23 -0.16 -0.37
C ASP A 214 2.73 0.16 -0.38
N LEU A 215 3.12 1.38 0.03
CA LEU A 215 4.47 1.88 -0.10
C LEU A 215 4.94 2.54 1.19
N LEU A 216 6.17 2.23 1.63
CA LEU A 216 6.85 3.02 2.64
C LEU A 216 7.63 4.13 1.95
N VAL A 217 7.25 5.39 2.14
CA VAL A 217 7.96 6.54 1.56
C VAL A 217 8.79 7.25 2.64
N ILE A 218 10.07 7.47 2.35
CA ILE A 218 10.97 8.21 3.24
C ILE A 218 10.66 9.70 3.16
N ALA A 219 10.60 10.34 4.34
CA ALA A 219 10.36 11.78 4.43
C ALA A 219 11.42 12.58 3.67
N ARG A 220 10.96 13.62 2.95
CA ARG A 220 11.78 14.50 2.12
C ARG A 220 13.04 15.03 2.83
N ASN A 221 12.95 15.39 4.11
CA ASN A 221 14.09 15.95 4.84
C ASN A 221 15.29 15.00 4.91
N SER A 222 15.05 13.68 4.87
CA SER A 222 16.11 12.67 4.85
C SER A 222 16.80 12.57 3.48
N THR A 223 16.18 13.07 2.41
CA THR A 223 16.75 13.02 1.05
C THR A 223 17.36 14.35 0.60
N GLU A 224 17.09 15.44 1.31
CA GLU A 224 17.65 16.78 0.98
C GLU A 224 19.18 16.83 0.99
N ILE A 225 19.83 15.99 1.80
CA ILE A 225 21.29 15.92 1.88
C ILE A 225 21.96 15.49 0.57
N TYR A 226 21.22 14.88 -0.36
CA TYR A 226 21.73 14.41 -1.66
C TYR A 226 21.61 15.45 -2.77
N ARG A 227 21.04 16.63 -2.47
CA ARG A 227 20.83 17.69 -3.43
C ARG A 227 22.13 18.13 -4.12
N GLY A 228 22.12 18.10 -5.46
CA GLY A 228 23.24 18.55 -6.28
C GLY A 228 24.52 17.71 -6.11
N LYS A 229 24.42 16.53 -5.48
CA LYS A 229 25.51 15.59 -5.32
C LYS A 229 25.34 14.47 -6.33
N ILE A 230 26.38 14.24 -7.13
CA ILE A 230 26.50 12.99 -7.89
C ILE A 230 26.68 11.88 -6.86
N THR A 231 25.61 11.15 -6.60
CA THR A 231 25.57 10.10 -5.57
C THR A 231 25.21 8.78 -6.22
N ASP A 232 25.92 7.72 -5.88
CA ASP A 232 25.49 6.39 -6.27
C ASP A 232 24.19 6.04 -5.53
N VAL A 233 23.13 5.76 -6.30
CA VAL A 233 21.83 5.32 -5.80
C VAL A 233 21.92 4.09 -4.89
N ARG A 234 22.95 3.26 -5.05
CA ARG A 234 23.23 2.11 -4.17
C ARG A 234 23.68 2.56 -2.78
N ASP A 235 24.36 3.69 -2.67
CA ASP A 235 24.80 4.26 -1.40
C ASP A 235 23.60 4.90 -0.69
N VAL A 236 22.78 5.66 -1.43
CA VAL A 236 21.50 6.21 -0.95
C VAL A 236 20.61 5.10 -0.37
N GLY A 237 20.49 3.97 -1.08
CA GLY A 237 19.71 2.82 -0.61
C GLY A 237 20.22 2.22 0.70
N ARG A 238 21.55 2.13 0.88
CA ARG A 238 22.15 1.63 2.13
C ARG A 238 21.99 2.62 3.29
N GLU A 239 22.18 3.90 3.03
CA GLU A 239 22.08 4.95 4.05
C GLU A 239 20.65 5.17 4.54
N LEU A 240 19.68 5.18 3.62
CA LEU A 240 18.27 5.40 3.94
C LEU A 240 17.49 4.10 4.21
N GLY A 241 18.08 2.93 3.96
CA GLY A 241 17.41 1.64 4.11
C GLY A 241 16.27 1.43 3.10
N VAL A 242 16.36 2.01 1.91
CA VAL A 242 15.30 1.94 0.89
C VAL A 242 15.61 0.97 -0.24
N ARG A 243 14.57 0.29 -0.72
CA ARG A 243 14.61 -0.65 -1.84
C ARG A 243 14.69 0.06 -3.18
N TYR A 244 14.00 1.20 -3.28
CA TYR A 244 13.88 1.98 -4.51
C TYR A 244 14.22 3.44 -4.26
N VAL A 245 14.71 4.09 -5.31
CA VAL A 245 14.90 5.54 -5.37
C VAL A 245 14.19 6.08 -6.60
N LEU A 246 13.39 7.13 -6.41
CA LEU A 246 12.85 7.95 -7.49
C LEU A 246 13.73 9.19 -7.65
N GLN A 247 14.29 9.37 -8.84
CA GLN A 247 15.03 10.58 -9.21
C GLN A 247 14.42 11.21 -10.46
N GLY A 248 14.69 12.49 -10.66
CA GLY A 248 14.17 13.17 -11.83
C GLY A 248 14.85 14.48 -12.12
N SER A 249 14.46 15.07 -13.24
CA SER A 249 14.97 16.36 -13.65
C SER A 249 13.92 17.18 -14.38
N ILE A 250 14.05 18.48 -14.27
CA ILE A 250 13.32 19.47 -15.07
C ILE A 250 14.30 20.17 -16.00
N GLN A 251 13.85 20.39 -17.22
CA GLN A 251 14.57 21.15 -18.21
C GLN A 251 13.58 22.08 -18.94
N PRO A 252 13.53 23.34 -18.52
CA PRO A 252 12.83 24.39 -19.25
C PRO A 252 13.45 24.63 -20.63
N SER A 253 12.62 25.07 -21.56
CA SER A 253 12.93 25.54 -22.91
C SER A 253 11.89 26.61 -23.27
N ASP A 254 12.18 27.48 -24.24
CA ASP A 254 11.45 28.73 -24.52
C ASP A 254 9.91 28.67 -24.36
N ASN A 255 9.26 27.59 -24.80
CA ASN A 255 7.82 27.41 -24.65
C ASN A 255 7.39 26.04 -24.08
N ARG A 256 8.34 25.22 -23.60
CA ARG A 256 8.04 23.88 -23.07
C ARG A 256 8.95 23.51 -21.90
N ILE A 257 8.43 22.70 -21.00
CA ILE A 257 9.19 22.09 -19.92
C ILE A 257 9.23 20.59 -20.15
N ARG A 258 10.44 20.06 -20.09
CA ARG A 258 10.72 18.64 -20.17
C ARG A 258 11.00 18.13 -18.77
N ILE A 259 10.19 17.20 -18.32
CA ILE A 259 10.33 16.57 -17.00
C ILE A 259 10.67 15.10 -17.21
N THR A 260 11.67 14.59 -16.52
CA THR A 260 12.02 13.16 -16.52
C THR A 260 11.91 12.62 -15.11
N ALA A 261 11.35 11.43 -14.96
CA ALA A 261 11.31 10.69 -13.70
C ALA A 261 11.76 9.25 -13.94
N GLN A 262 12.55 8.70 -13.02
CA GLN A 262 13.13 7.37 -13.11
C GLN A 262 13.11 6.69 -11.75
N LEU A 263 12.61 5.45 -11.73
CA LEU A 263 12.60 4.59 -10.56
C LEU A 263 13.75 3.59 -10.69
N ILE A 264 14.58 3.51 -9.65
CA ILE A 264 15.81 2.73 -9.64
C ILE A 264 15.80 1.74 -8.49
N ASP A 265 16.19 0.50 -8.78
CA ASP A 265 16.48 -0.51 -7.76
C ASP A 265 17.83 -0.21 -7.10
N THR A 266 17.84 0.04 -5.79
CA THR A 266 19.06 0.42 -5.06
C THR A 266 20.03 -0.74 -4.80
N ARG A 267 19.64 -2.00 -5.03
CA ARG A 267 20.54 -3.15 -4.94
C ARG A 267 21.35 -3.35 -6.22
N SER A 268 20.68 -3.27 -7.38
CA SER A 268 21.32 -3.51 -8.67
C SER A 268 21.81 -2.23 -9.34
N GLY A 269 21.22 -1.08 -9.02
CA GLY A 269 21.39 0.18 -9.77
C GLY A 269 20.63 0.20 -11.10
N GLU A 270 19.78 -0.78 -11.36
CA GLU A 270 19.00 -0.85 -12.60
C GLU A 270 17.82 0.11 -12.59
N ASN A 271 17.59 0.79 -13.72
CA ASN A 271 16.37 1.55 -13.96
C ASN A 271 15.21 0.56 -14.19
N VAL A 272 14.27 0.52 -13.26
CA VAL A 272 13.11 -0.38 -13.34
C VAL A 272 11.89 0.29 -13.98
N TRP A 273 11.86 1.62 -14.01
CA TRP A 273 10.88 2.41 -14.76
C TRP A 273 11.44 3.80 -15.07
N ALA A 274 11.06 4.36 -16.21
CA ALA A 274 11.41 5.73 -16.58
C ALA A 274 10.32 6.32 -17.47
N THR A 275 9.97 7.58 -17.24
CA THR A 275 9.02 8.33 -18.09
C THR A 275 9.51 9.75 -18.32
N ARG A 276 9.07 10.30 -19.46
CA ARG A 276 9.34 11.68 -19.85
C ARG A 276 8.05 12.40 -20.18
N TYR A 277 7.87 13.57 -19.59
CA TYR A 277 6.74 14.46 -19.80
C TYR A 277 7.20 15.70 -20.56
N TYR A 278 6.41 16.08 -21.54
CA TYR A 278 6.56 17.35 -22.27
C TYR A 278 5.30 18.17 -22.04
N ARG A 279 5.46 19.38 -21.49
CA ARG A 279 4.33 20.26 -21.19
C ARG A 279 4.61 21.68 -21.67
N PRO A 280 3.61 22.41 -22.19
CA PRO A 280 3.76 23.83 -22.46
C PRO A 280 4.02 24.58 -21.15
N VAL A 281 4.75 25.70 -21.20
CA VAL A 281 5.12 26.49 -20.00
C VAL A 281 3.90 27.14 -19.31
N GLY A 282 2.76 27.25 -20.00
CA GLY A 282 1.50 27.92 -19.61
C GLY A 282 1.18 27.98 -18.11
N ASP A 283 0.15 27.26 -17.65
CA ASP A 283 -0.12 27.18 -16.21
C ASP A 283 0.84 26.17 -15.57
N ILE A 284 1.94 26.71 -15.05
CA ILE A 284 3.01 25.91 -14.48
C ILE A 284 2.58 25.13 -13.24
N PHE A 285 1.62 25.64 -12.47
CA PHE A 285 1.11 24.96 -11.28
C PHE A 285 0.22 23.78 -11.68
N GLU A 286 -0.62 23.94 -12.71
CA GLU A 286 -1.34 22.80 -13.29
C GLU A 286 -0.38 21.77 -13.88
N VAL A 287 0.70 22.20 -14.53
CA VAL A 287 1.73 21.29 -15.04
C VAL A 287 2.38 20.48 -13.92
N GLN A 288 2.76 21.14 -12.83
CA GLN A 288 3.32 20.50 -11.64
C GLN A 288 2.34 19.47 -11.07
N ALA A 289 1.11 19.87 -10.74
CA ALA A 289 0.10 18.99 -10.16
C ALA A 289 -0.17 17.77 -11.06
N ASN A 290 -0.45 18.00 -12.35
CA ASN A 290 -0.76 16.92 -13.29
C ASN A 290 0.40 15.91 -13.47
N VAL A 291 1.66 16.37 -13.45
CA VAL A 291 2.81 15.47 -13.62
C VAL A 291 3.07 14.69 -12.34
N THR A 292 2.99 15.34 -11.18
CA THR A 292 3.12 14.67 -9.88
C THR A 292 2.06 13.57 -9.73
N ASP A 293 0.79 13.93 -9.93
CA ASP A 293 -0.34 13.01 -9.88
C ASP A 293 -0.13 11.81 -10.81
N SER A 294 0.37 12.07 -12.02
CA SER A 294 0.62 11.02 -13.00
C SER A 294 1.76 10.09 -12.62
N ILE A 295 2.83 10.61 -12.01
CA ILE A 295 3.91 9.80 -11.44
C ILE A 295 3.36 8.92 -10.32
N ALA A 296 2.58 9.47 -9.39
CA ALA A 296 2.00 8.70 -8.30
C ALA A 296 1.09 7.57 -8.81
N ALA A 297 0.18 7.89 -9.74
CA ALA A 297 -0.74 6.92 -10.34
C ALA A 297 -0.04 5.82 -11.17
N THR A 298 1.12 6.12 -11.77
CA THR A 298 1.88 5.15 -12.59
C THR A 298 2.75 4.23 -11.73
N LEU A 299 3.34 4.76 -10.65
CA LEU A 299 4.24 4.00 -9.78
C LEU A 299 3.47 3.12 -8.80
N THR A 300 2.33 3.60 -8.31
CA THR A 300 1.49 2.93 -7.31
C THR A 300 0.31 2.21 -7.98
N GLY A 301 -0.54 1.57 -7.17
CA GLY A 301 -1.63 0.74 -7.67
C GLY A 301 -1.20 -0.70 -7.95
N TYR A 302 -2.19 -1.54 -8.19
CA TYR A 302 -2.00 -3.00 -8.23
C TYR A 302 -1.14 -3.44 -9.41
N GLN A 303 -1.23 -2.76 -10.54
CA GLN A 303 -0.41 -3.03 -11.72
C GLN A 303 0.58 -1.90 -12.00
N GLY A 304 0.80 -1.01 -11.03
CA GLY A 304 1.83 0.03 -11.10
C GLY A 304 3.24 -0.55 -11.22
N ALA A 305 4.18 0.30 -11.62
CA ALA A 305 5.56 -0.11 -11.90
C ALA A 305 6.21 -0.85 -10.71
N LEU A 306 5.97 -0.39 -9.47
CA LEU A 306 6.51 -1.04 -8.27
C LEU A 306 5.96 -2.44 -8.07
N ALA A 307 4.63 -2.62 -8.16
CA ALA A 307 4.00 -3.92 -7.98
C ALA A 307 4.47 -4.93 -9.05
N GLN A 308 4.68 -4.48 -10.30
CA GLN A 308 5.21 -5.35 -11.36
C GLN A 308 6.64 -5.83 -11.08
N VAL A 309 7.51 -4.94 -10.59
CA VAL A 309 8.89 -5.28 -10.25
C VAL A 309 8.92 -6.26 -9.08
N GLU A 310 8.14 -6.00 -8.04
CA GLU A 310 8.05 -6.89 -6.87
C GLU A 310 7.56 -8.30 -7.25
N ARG A 311 6.52 -8.41 -8.09
CA ARG A 311 6.06 -9.73 -8.58
C ARG A 311 7.15 -10.51 -9.31
N LYS A 312 7.97 -9.85 -10.14
CA LYS A 312 9.10 -10.50 -10.81
C LYS A 312 10.14 -11.02 -9.82
N LEU A 313 10.35 -10.31 -8.70
CA LEU A 313 11.25 -10.75 -7.64
C LEU A 313 10.66 -11.91 -6.84
N ILE A 314 9.37 -11.85 -6.51
CA ILE A 314 8.63 -12.89 -5.78
C ILE A 314 8.73 -14.23 -6.50
N ARG A 315 8.58 -14.27 -7.83
CA ARG A 315 8.68 -15.49 -8.63
C ARG A 315 10.04 -16.21 -8.57
N ARG A 316 11.09 -15.53 -8.10
CA ARG A 316 12.42 -16.13 -7.90
C ARG A 316 12.58 -16.78 -6.53
N LYS A 317 11.62 -16.56 -5.61
CA LYS A 317 11.65 -17.10 -4.26
C LYS A 317 10.91 -18.44 -4.20
N PRO A 318 11.36 -19.39 -3.35
CA PRO A 318 10.56 -20.54 -2.97
C PRO A 318 9.22 -20.11 -2.34
N PRO A 319 8.09 -20.80 -2.60
CA PRO A 319 6.78 -20.40 -2.07
C PRO A 319 6.69 -20.34 -0.53
N ASN A 320 7.49 -21.13 0.19
CA ASN A 320 7.46 -21.22 1.65
C ASN A 320 8.24 -20.11 2.39
N VAL A 321 8.84 -19.17 1.66
CA VAL A 321 9.59 -18.04 2.26
C VAL A 321 8.96 -16.69 1.92
N LEU A 322 7.75 -16.70 1.35
CA LEU A 322 7.03 -15.49 1.00
C LEU A 322 6.47 -14.80 2.24
N MET A 323 6.51 -13.48 2.23
CA MET A 323 5.90 -12.64 3.28
C MET A 323 4.41 -12.41 2.97
N ALA A 324 3.64 -11.95 3.97
CA ALA A 324 2.20 -11.69 3.82
C ALA A 324 1.88 -10.75 2.64
N TYR A 325 2.63 -9.65 2.52
CA TYR A 325 2.44 -8.70 1.42
C TYR A 325 2.75 -9.30 0.04
N GLU A 326 3.68 -10.25 -0.04
CA GLU A 326 4.04 -10.92 -1.30
C GLU A 326 2.94 -11.88 -1.75
N HIS A 327 2.36 -12.63 -0.80
CA HIS A 327 1.15 -13.41 -1.05
C HIS A 327 -0.01 -12.53 -1.52
N TYR A 328 -0.21 -11.37 -0.89
CA TYR A 328 -1.18 -10.39 -1.38
C TYR A 328 -0.93 -9.96 -2.83
N LEU A 329 0.31 -9.62 -3.20
CA LEU A 329 0.64 -9.23 -4.58
C LEU A 329 0.38 -10.34 -5.61
N LEU A 330 0.60 -11.61 -5.22
CA LEU A 330 0.28 -12.78 -6.04
C LEU A 330 -1.24 -12.97 -6.18
N GLY A 331 -2.01 -12.80 -5.09
CA GLY A 331 -3.47 -12.89 -5.15
C GLY A 331 -4.08 -11.84 -6.07
N VAL A 332 -3.58 -10.61 -6.01
CA VAL A 332 -3.98 -9.53 -6.93
C VAL A 332 -3.66 -9.87 -8.39
N GLU A 333 -2.53 -10.52 -8.66
CA GLU A 333 -2.19 -10.96 -10.01
C GLU A 333 -3.14 -12.06 -10.51
N ALA A 334 -3.39 -13.08 -9.69
CA ALA A 334 -4.27 -14.20 -10.02
C ALA A 334 -5.70 -13.75 -10.33
N LYS A 335 -6.23 -12.81 -9.52
CA LYS A 335 -7.58 -12.25 -9.69
C LYS A 335 -7.81 -11.65 -11.08
N HIS A 336 -6.79 -11.01 -11.67
CA HIS A 336 -6.90 -10.34 -12.97
C HIS A 336 -6.48 -11.22 -14.17
N GLY A 337 -6.31 -12.53 -13.97
CA GLY A 337 -5.96 -13.47 -15.05
C GLY A 337 -4.46 -13.64 -15.30
N GLY A 338 -3.60 -13.17 -14.38
CA GLY A 338 -2.15 -13.26 -14.53
C GLY A 338 -1.64 -12.61 -15.83
N ALA A 339 -0.68 -13.28 -16.48
CA ALA A 339 -0.10 -12.79 -17.75
C ALA A 339 -1.03 -12.92 -18.96
N SER A 340 -2.07 -13.76 -18.85
CA SER A 340 -3.01 -14.04 -19.95
C SER A 340 -4.10 -12.98 -20.06
N GLY A 341 -4.40 -12.26 -18.97
CA GLY A 341 -5.42 -11.23 -18.88
C GLY A 341 -6.85 -11.78 -18.81
N GLY A 342 -7.68 -11.17 -17.96
CA GLY A 342 -9.10 -11.49 -17.82
C GLY A 342 -9.41 -12.39 -16.61
N VAL A 343 -10.52 -12.10 -15.92
CA VAL A 343 -10.93 -12.85 -14.73
C VAL A 343 -11.39 -14.25 -15.10
N SER A 344 -10.91 -15.27 -14.38
CA SER A 344 -11.28 -16.68 -14.56
C SER A 344 -11.61 -17.32 -13.23
N LYS A 345 -12.38 -18.41 -13.25
CA LYS A 345 -12.73 -19.16 -12.03
C LYS A 345 -11.48 -19.64 -11.29
N GLU A 346 -10.54 -20.23 -12.02
CA GLU A 346 -9.28 -20.74 -11.49
C GLU A 346 -8.41 -19.60 -10.93
N GLY A 347 -8.41 -18.44 -11.61
CA GLY A 347 -7.72 -17.24 -11.15
C GLY A 347 -8.30 -16.69 -9.84
N LEU A 348 -9.63 -16.74 -9.67
CA LEU A 348 -10.30 -16.31 -8.44
C LEU A 348 -10.07 -17.29 -7.28
N GLU A 349 -10.06 -18.59 -7.54
CA GLU A 349 -9.71 -19.62 -6.55
C GLU A 349 -8.26 -19.47 -6.06
N GLU A 350 -7.32 -19.26 -6.99
CA GLU A 350 -5.92 -19.00 -6.64
C GLU A 350 -5.75 -17.67 -5.90
N ALA A 351 -6.50 -16.62 -6.30
CA ALA A 351 -6.48 -15.34 -5.60
C ALA A 351 -6.93 -15.47 -4.14
N GLU A 352 -8.06 -16.15 -3.90
CA GLU A 352 -8.54 -16.43 -2.55
C GLU A 352 -7.50 -17.17 -1.73
N ARG A 353 -6.91 -18.23 -2.29
CA ARG A 353 -5.87 -19.02 -1.62
C ARG A 353 -4.68 -18.15 -1.21
N GLN A 354 -4.21 -17.28 -2.10
CA GLN A 354 -3.08 -16.40 -1.82
C GLN A 354 -3.42 -15.34 -0.75
N PHE A 355 -4.61 -14.75 -0.78
CA PHE A 355 -5.03 -13.81 0.25
C PHE A 355 -5.21 -14.48 1.62
N LEU A 356 -5.72 -15.71 1.68
CA LEU A 356 -5.80 -16.48 2.92
C LEU A 356 -4.40 -16.79 3.49
N MET A 357 -3.44 -17.20 2.65
CA MET A 357 -2.05 -17.38 3.08
C MET A 357 -1.43 -16.07 3.61
N ALA A 358 -1.76 -14.93 3.01
CA ALA A 358 -1.31 -13.63 3.52
C ALA A 358 -1.85 -13.38 4.95
N LEU A 359 -3.11 -13.73 5.21
CA LEU A 359 -3.74 -13.58 6.53
C LEU A 359 -3.29 -14.60 7.56
N GLU A 360 -2.84 -15.79 7.14
CA GLU A 360 -2.18 -16.75 8.04
C GLU A 360 -0.88 -16.18 8.61
N ILE A 361 -0.15 -15.38 7.82
CA ILE A 361 1.11 -14.75 8.22
C ILE A 361 0.87 -13.43 8.97
N ASP A 362 -0.01 -12.58 8.45
CA ASP A 362 -0.39 -11.30 9.04
C ASP A 362 -1.91 -11.11 9.05
N PRO A 363 -2.60 -11.49 10.15
CA PRO A 363 -4.04 -11.31 10.30
C PRO A 363 -4.50 -9.85 10.31
N GLN A 364 -3.59 -8.87 10.44
CA GLN A 364 -3.93 -7.44 10.42
C GLN A 364 -3.73 -6.81 9.04
N LEU A 365 -3.36 -7.60 8.02
CA LEU A 365 -3.17 -7.11 6.65
C LEU A 365 -4.51 -6.75 5.99
N THR A 366 -4.94 -5.50 6.18
CA THR A 366 -6.18 -4.93 5.61
C THR A 366 -6.34 -5.24 4.11
N ARG A 367 -5.26 -5.13 3.34
CA ARG A 367 -5.23 -5.39 1.90
C ARG A 367 -5.66 -6.80 1.51
N ALA A 368 -5.40 -7.80 2.33
CA ALA A 368 -5.82 -9.18 2.05
C ALA A 368 -7.34 -9.35 2.23
N TYR A 369 -7.95 -8.70 3.22
CA TYR A 369 -9.42 -8.66 3.36
C TYR A 369 -10.09 -7.92 2.21
N VAL A 370 -9.53 -6.78 1.78
CA VAL A 370 -9.97 -6.08 0.56
C VAL A 370 -9.88 -7.00 -0.66
N GLY A 371 -8.77 -7.73 -0.81
CA GLY A 371 -8.59 -8.73 -1.86
C GLY A 371 -9.66 -9.83 -1.87
N LEU A 372 -9.99 -10.38 -0.70
CA LEU A 372 -11.04 -11.39 -0.53
C LEU A 372 -12.44 -10.85 -0.84
N ALA A 373 -12.73 -9.61 -0.43
CA ALA A 373 -13.97 -8.93 -0.78
C ALA A 373 -14.12 -8.83 -2.31
N TYR A 374 -13.07 -8.42 -3.03
CA TYR A 374 -13.08 -8.41 -4.49
C TYR A 374 -13.28 -9.78 -5.12
N VAL A 375 -12.71 -10.85 -4.53
CA VAL A 375 -12.95 -12.20 -5.06
C VAL A 375 -14.44 -12.57 -4.96
N CYS A 376 -15.08 -12.22 -3.85
CA CYS A 376 -16.52 -12.44 -3.66
C CYS A 376 -17.34 -11.63 -4.67
N GLU A 377 -16.97 -10.35 -4.89
CA GLU A 377 -17.56 -9.48 -5.90
C GLU A 377 -17.45 -10.04 -7.32
N TYR A 378 -16.25 -10.41 -7.78
CA TYR A 378 -16.08 -11.00 -9.11
C TYR A 378 -16.86 -12.31 -9.27
N ARG A 379 -17.02 -13.08 -8.20
CA ARG A 379 -17.87 -14.28 -8.22
C ARG A 379 -19.34 -13.95 -8.39
N LEU A 380 -19.84 -12.88 -7.77
CA LEU A 380 -21.21 -12.40 -7.97
C LEU A 380 -21.40 -11.93 -9.41
N ASP A 381 -20.51 -11.06 -9.91
CA ASP A 381 -20.59 -10.50 -11.27
C ASP A 381 -20.54 -11.57 -12.38
N LEU A 382 -19.82 -12.66 -12.14
CA LEU A 382 -19.65 -13.77 -13.08
C LEU A 382 -20.62 -14.94 -12.83
N GLY A 383 -21.50 -14.86 -11.85
CA GLY A 383 -22.42 -15.96 -11.50
C GLY A 383 -21.72 -17.24 -11.04
N ILE A 384 -20.56 -17.12 -10.39
CA ILE A 384 -19.74 -18.24 -9.92
C ILE A 384 -20.05 -18.56 -8.45
N GLY A 385 -20.56 -19.77 -8.19
CA GLY A 385 -20.88 -20.22 -6.83
C GLY A 385 -22.23 -19.71 -6.33
N ALA A 386 -22.50 -19.82 -5.03
CA ALA A 386 -23.78 -19.43 -4.45
C ALA A 386 -23.82 -17.91 -4.15
N PRO A 387 -24.76 -17.13 -4.75
CA PRO A 387 -24.82 -15.68 -4.55
C PRO A 387 -25.00 -15.26 -3.08
N ALA A 388 -25.82 -16.00 -2.32
CA ALA A 388 -26.03 -15.72 -0.90
C ALA A 388 -24.74 -15.86 -0.06
N GLU A 389 -23.93 -16.87 -0.35
CA GLU A 389 -22.66 -17.09 0.36
C GLU A 389 -21.62 -16.03 -0.02
N ASN A 390 -21.45 -15.77 -1.31
CA ASN A 390 -20.51 -14.73 -1.78
C ASN A 390 -20.90 -13.36 -1.25
N GLY A 391 -22.20 -13.02 -1.24
CA GLY A 391 -22.70 -11.77 -0.68
C GLY A 391 -22.41 -11.64 0.82
N ALA A 392 -22.65 -12.70 1.60
CA ALA A 392 -22.35 -12.70 3.04
C ALA A 392 -20.85 -12.51 3.32
N LYS A 393 -19.99 -13.20 2.57
CA LYS A 393 -18.52 -13.06 2.70
C LYS A 393 -18.02 -11.68 2.26
N LEU A 394 -18.57 -11.11 1.18
CA LEU A 394 -18.27 -9.74 0.74
C LEU A 394 -18.48 -8.74 1.89
N ILE A 395 -19.65 -8.80 2.53
CA ILE A 395 -19.99 -7.94 3.67
C ILE A 395 -19.02 -8.19 4.83
N GLU A 396 -18.78 -9.45 5.20
CA GLU A 396 -17.87 -9.81 6.29
C GLU A 396 -16.46 -9.24 6.08
N TYR A 397 -15.88 -9.46 4.90
CA TYR A 397 -14.52 -9.02 4.59
C TYR A 397 -14.42 -7.50 4.47
N ALA A 398 -15.43 -6.83 3.90
CA ALA A 398 -15.48 -5.37 3.85
C ALA A 398 -15.50 -4.74 5.26
N HIS A 399 -16.33 -5.30 6.17
CA HIS A 399 -16.38 -4.86 7.56
C HIS A 399 -15.06 -5.11 8.31
N LYS A 400 -14.42 -6.27 8.09
CA LYS A 400 -13.10 -6.56 8.67
C LYS A 400 -12.02 -5.59 8.18
N ALA A 401 -11.99 -5.29 6.88
CA ALA A 401 -11.03 -4.34 6.32
C ALA A 401 -11.19 -2.95 6.96
N ILE A 402 -12.42 -2.46 7.07
CA ILE A 402 -12.72 -1.15 7.67
C ILE A 402 -12.43 -1.11 9.17
N ALA A 403 -12.65 -2.21 9.89
CA ALA A 403 -12.31 -2.30 11.31
C ALA A 403 -10.79 -2.19 11.55
N LEU A 404 -9.97 -2.66 10.61
CA LEU A 404 -8.51 -2.62 10.69
C LEU A 404 -7.93 -1.26 10.27
N ASP A 405 -8.38 -0.71 9.13
CA ASP A 405 -7.97 0.63 8.69
C ASP A 405 -9.18 1.42 8.13
N PRO A 406 -9.84 2.26 8.94
CA PRO A 406 -10.98 3.06 8.50
C PRO A 406 -10.58 4.21 7.55
N ASN A 407 -9.27 4.44 7.34
CA ASN A 407 -8.75 5.45 6.42
C ASN A 407 -8.10 4.82 5.17
N ASP A 408 -8.33 3.53 4.91
CA ASP A 408 -7.95 2.89 3.65
C ASP A 408 -9.04 3.12 2.59
N ALA A 409 -8.66 3.74 1.47
CA ALA A 409 -9.59 4.11 0.41
C ALA A 409 -10.25 2.90 -0.27
N GLU A 410 -9.51 1.79 -0.44
CA GLU A 410 -10.07 0.59 -1.07
C GLU A 410 -10.97 -0.17 -0.09
N ALA A 411 -10.64 -0.16 1.20
CA ALA A 411 -11.53 -0.67 2.25
C ALA A 411 -12.87 0.09 2.27
N GLN A 412 -12.82 1.43 2.13
CA GLN A 412 -14.04 2.25 1.99
C GLN A 412 -14.80 1.91 0.71
N MET A 413 -14.08 1.70 -0.40
CA MET A 413 -14.69 1.32 -1.66
C MET A 413 -15.41 -0.03 -1.58
N VAL A 414 -14.77 -1.09 -1.04
CA VAL A 414 -15.41 -2.41 -0.94
C VAL A 414 -16.58 -2.41 0.04
N LEU A 415 -16.55 -1.56 1.07
CA LEU A 415 -17.70 -1.36 1.94
C LEU A 415 -18.85 -0.65 1.19
N GLY A 416 -18.53 0.32 0.34
CA GLY A 416 -19.52 0.94 -0.55
C GLY A 416 -20.17 -0.08 -1.48
N HIS A 417 -19.37 -1.00 -2.03
CA HIS A 417 -19.90 -2.08 -2.86
C HIS A 417 -20.78 -3.05 -2.05
N ALA A 418 -20.35 -3.48 -0.85
CA ALA A 418 -21.15 -4.31 0.04
C ALA A 418 -22.51 -3.68 0.38
N PHE A 419 -22.54 -2.36 0.65
CA PHE A 419 -23.80 -1.64 0.85
C PHE A 419 -24.67 -1.59 -0.40
N SER A 420 -24.07 -1.38 -1.58
CA SER A 420 -24.81 -1.44 -2.84
C SER A 420 -25.46 -2.81 -3.05
N TYR A 421 -24.75 -3.89 -2.75
CA TYR A 421 -25.27 -5.25 -2.85
C TYR A 421 -26.45 -5.49 -1.88
N GLN A 422 -26.45 -4.84 -0.73
CA GLN A 422 -27.55 -4.87 0.24
C GLN A 422 -28.72 -3.93 -0.12
N GLY A 423 -28.62 -3.17 -1.22
CA GLY A 423 -29.60 -2.14 -1.61
C GLY A 423 -29.51 -0.85 -0.78
N LEU A 424 -28.46 -0.69 0.04
CA LEU A 424 -28.22 0.48 0.89
C LEU A 424 -27.50 1.59 0.11
N ASN A 425 -28.14 2.05 -0.97
CA ASN A 425 -27.53 2.91 -2.00
C ASN A 425 -26.97 4.22 -1.45
N ASP A 426 -27.66 4.88 -0.52
CA ASP A 426 -27.17 6.13 0.09
C ASP A 426 -25.89 5.90 0.91
N GLN A 427 -25.82 4.78 1.64
CA GLN A 427 -24.63 4.42 2.40
C GLN A 427 -23.48 4.04 1.46
N ALA A 428 -23.77 3.36 0.35
CA ALA A 428 -22.79 3.05 -0.69
C ALA A 428 -22.16 4.33 -1.26
N LEU A 429 -23.00 5.31 -1.67
CA LEU A 429 -22.54 6.59 -2.21
C LEU A 429 -21.69 7.38 -1.20
N GLN A 430 -22.01 7.32 0.09
CA GLN A 430 -21.19 7.93 1.14
C GLN A 430 -19.80 7.29 1.22
N GLN A 431 -19.70 5.96 1.21
CA GLN A 431 -18.40 5.29 1.28
C GLN A 431 -17.57 5.51 0.01
N PHE A 432 -18.19 5.50 -1.17
CA PHE A 432 -17.50 5.85 -2.41
C PHE A 432 -16.94 7.27 -2.40
N SER A 433 -17.70 8.23 -1.88
CA SER A 433 -17.23 9.61 -1.75
C SER A 433 -16.09 9.75 -0.74
N LYS A 434 -16.12 8.95 0.35
CA LYS A 434 -15.01 8.87 1.31
C LYS A 434 -13.76 8.22 0.71
N ALA A 435 -13.92 7.15 -0.06
CA ALA A 435 -12.83 6.49 -0.78
C ALA A 435 -12.15 7.46 -1.77
N GLU A 436 -12.95 8.19 -2.56
CA GLU A 436 -12.45 9.22 -3.48
C GLU A 436 -11.67 10.32 -2.75
N ALA A 437 -12.16 10.79 -1.60
CA ALA A 437 -11.49 11.81 -0.80
C ALA A 437 -10.17 11.32 -0.16
N LEU A 438 -10.09 10.04 0.20
CA LEU A 438 -8.89 9.42 0.78
C LEU A 438 -7.79 9.15 -0.26
N ALA A 439 -8.15 8.95 -1.52
CA ALA A 439 -7.20 8.64 -2.58
C ALA A 439 -7.52 9.40 -3.90
N PRO A 440 -7.46 10.74 -3.88
CA PRO A 440 -7.90 11.57 -5.02
C PRO A 440 -7.08 11.33 -6.29
N SER A 441 -5.81 10.95 -6.17
CA SER A 441 -4.90 10.73 -7.31
C SER A 441 -4.66 9.25 -7.62
N ASN A 442 -5.39 8.33 -6.97
CA ASN A 442 -5.28 6.90 -7.24
C ASN A 442 -6.26 6.49 -8.35
N ALA A 443 -5.74 6.38 -9.58
CA ALA A 443 -6.53 6.03 -10.74
C ALA A 443 -7.27 4.68 -10.60
N ASP A 444 -6.67 3.68 -9.94
CA ASP A 444 -7.30 2.36 -9.74
C ASP A 444 -8.57 2.50 -8.90
N VAL A 445 -8.49 3.22 -7.78
CA VAL A 445 -9.65 3.49 -6.91
C VAL A 445 -10.73 4.27 -7.65
N LEU A 446 -10.37 5.28 -8.44
CA LEU A 446 -11.35 6.05 -9.22
C LEU A 446 -12.09 5.19 -10.25
N ILE A 447 -11.39 4.28 -10.96
CA ILE A 447 -12.03 3.34 -11.88
C ILE A 447 -12.98 2.40 -11.16
N LEU A 448 -12.55 1.84 -10.03
CA LEU A 448 -13.35 0.86 -9.30
C LEU A 448 -14.61 1.50 -8.70
N ILE A 449 -14.52 2.72 -8.15
CA ILE A 449 -15.70 3.50 -7.76
C ILE A 449 -16.62 3.73 -8.97
N ALA A 450 -16.06 4.23 -10.08
CA ALA A 450 -16.84 4.58 -11.25
C ALA A 450 -17.58 3.38 -11.84
N TRP A 451 -17.03 2.17 -11.76
CA TRP A 451 -17.66 0.95 -12.23
C TRP A 451 -19.04 0.75 -11.58
N PHE A 452 -19.19 1.03 -10.29
CA PHE A 452 -20.44 0.80 -9.55
C PHE A 452 -21.42 1.97 -9.62
N LEU A 453 -20.98 3.18 -9.97
CA LEU A 453 -21.84 4.36 -9.96
C LEU A 453 -23.05 4.31 -10.91
N PRO A 454 -23.01 3.70 -12.11
CA PRO A 454 -24.19 3.58 -12.97
C PRO A 454 -25.37 2.91 -12.25
N GLN A 455 -25.14 1.82 -11.50
CA GLN A 455 -26.22 1.11 -10.80
C GLN A 455 -26.83 1.93 -9.64
N LEU A 456 -26.21 3.05 -9.29
CA LEU A 456 -26.68 4.02 -8.30
C LEU A 456 -27.25 5.29 -8.96
N ASP A 457 -27.59 5.24 -10.26
CA ASP A 457 -28.05 6.37 -11.09
C ASP A 457 -27.06 7.54 -11.15
N GLN A 458 -25.76 7.24 -11.01
CA GLN A 458 -24.66 8.22 -11.03
C GLN A 458 -23.78 8.08 -12.29
N SER A 459 -24.37 7.70 -13.43
CA SER A 459 -23.64 7.43 -14.69
C SER A 459 -22.76 8.61 -15.17
N GLN A 460 -23.22 9.86 -15.03
CA GLN A 460 -22.42 11.02 -15.46
C GLN A 460 -21.23 11.29 -14.52
N ARG A 461 -21.40 11.07 -13.21
CA ARG A 461 -20.28 11.10 -12.26
C ARG A 461 -19.27 9.99 -12.57
N ALA A 462 -19.76 8.79 -12.92
CA ALA A 462 -18.90 7.69 -13.34
C ALA A 462 -18.03 8.08 -14.55
N VAL A 463 -18.61 8.69 -15.58
CA VAL A 463 -17.88 9.18 -16.76
C VAL A 463 -16.80 10.20 -16.36
N ALA A 464 -17.12 11.18 -15.51
CA ALA A 464 -16.15 12.17 -15.05
C ALA A 464 -14.97 11.53 -14.29
N LEU A 465 -15.24 10.53 -13.45
CA LEU A 465 -14.22 9.80 -12.70
C LEU A 465 -13.30 8.99 -13.61
N VAL A 466 -13.85 8.24 -14.58
CA VAL A 466 -13.00 7.47 -15.49
C VAL A 466 -12.16 8.36 -16.40
N GLU A 467 -12.67 9.52 -16.82
CA GLU A 467 -11.90 10.50 -17.58
C GLU A 467 -10.77 11.10 -16.74
N ARG A 468 -11.01 11.35 -15.45
CA ARG A 468 -9.94 11.75 -14.52
C ARG A 468 -8.90 10.64 -14.37
N ALA A 469 -9.31 9.39 -14.16
CA ALA A 469 -8.41 8.25 -14.05
C ALA A 469 -7.51 8.08 -15.28
N LEU A 470 -8.08 8.23 -16.49
CA LEU A 470 -7.32 8.16 -17.75
C LEU A 470 -6.34 9.34 -17.94
N ARG A 471 -6.64 10.52 -17.38
CA ARG A 471 -5.68 11.65 -17.35
C ARG A 471 -4.54 11.41 -16.36
N LEU A 472 -4.85 10.87 -15.18
CA LEU A 472 -3.88 10.52 -14.15
C LEU A 472 -2.93 9.42 -14.66
N ASN A 473 -3.47 8.36 -15.25
CA ASN A 473 -2.69 7.26 -15.80
C ASN A 473 -2.96 7.05 -17.30
N PRO A 474 -2.23 7.74 -18.19
CA PRO A 474 -2.37 7.55 -19.64
C PRO A 474 -1.94 6.15 -20.12
N ASN A 475 -1.06 5.47 -19.36
CA ASN A 475 -0.57 4.12 -19.65
C ASN A 475 -1.23 3.10 -18.72
N TYR A 476 -2.54 3.22 -18.55
CA TYR A 476 -3.32 2.45 -17.63
C TYR A 476 -3.32 0.94 -17.95
N PRO A 477 -3.54 0.08 -16.94
CA PRO A 477 -3.60 -1.36 -17.12
C PRO A 477 -4.84 -1.85 -17.86
N ALA A 478 -4.71 -2.92 -18.66
CA ALA A 478 -5.78 -3.41 -19.54
C ALA A 478 -7.09 -3.77 -18.84
N TRP A 479 -7.07 -4.10 -17.53
CA TRP A 479 -8.28 -4.41 -16.78
C TRP A 479 -9.26 -3.22 -16.68
N TYR A 480 -8.78 -1.97 -16.80
CA TYR A 480 -9.65 -0.79 -16.83
C TYR A 480 -10.68 -0.88 -17.96
N ASN A 481 -10.34 -1.52 -19.08
CA ASN A 481 -11.17 -1.53 -20.28
C ASN A 481 -12.57 -2.12 -20.04
N GLN A 482 -12.72 -3.04 -19.08
CA GLN A 482 -14.02 -3.60 -18.70
C GLN A 482 -14.91 -2.57 -18.01
N GLY A 483 -14.39 -1.88 -16.98
CA GLY A 483 -15.09 -0.79 -16.31
C GLY A 483 -15.34 0.40 -17.23
N LEU A 484 -14.37 0.79 -18.06
CA LEU A 484 -14.49 1.87 -19.04
C LEU A 484 -15.61 1.59 -20.04
N ARG A 485 -15.65 0.38 -20.63
CA ARG A 485 -16.73 -0.05 -21.52
C ARG A 485 -18.09 0.14 -20.85
N TYR A 486 -18.23 -0.39 -19.64
CA TYR A 486 -19.48 -0.36 -18.89
C TYR A 486 -19.94 1.09 -18.59
N VAL A 487 -19.04 1.89 -18.02
CA VAL A 487 -19.32 3.29 -17.65
C VAL A 487 -19.68 4.14 -18.87
N TYR A 488 -18.93 4.04 -19.97
CA TYR A 488 -19.24 4.83 -21.17
C TYR A 488 -20.54 4.38 -21.84
N PHE A 489 -20.85 3.08 -21.84
CA PHE A 489 -22.11 2.59 -22.39
C PHE A 489 -23.31 3.19 -21.64
N PHE A 490 -23.32 3.09 -20.32
CA PHE A 490 -24.42 3.63 -19.50
C PHE A 490 -24.36 5.16 -19.34
N GLY A 491 -23.22 5.79 -19.66
CA GLY A 491 -23.08 7.23 -19.83
C GLY A 491 -23.58 7.74 -21.20
N GLY A 492 -23.94 6.86 -22.14
CA GLY A 492 -24.38 7.19 -23.50
C GLY A 492 -23.26 7.53 -24.48
N ALA A 493 -21.99 7.41 -24.07
CA ALA A 493 -20.82 7.63 -24.93
C ALA A 493 -20.45 6.34 -25.67
N TYR A 494 -21.33 5.90 -26.58
CA TYR A 494 -21.20 4.61 -27.27
C TYR A 494 -19.92 4.47 -28.12
N ASP A 495 -19.41 5.57 -28.67
CA ASP A 495 -18.14 5.62 -29.41
C ASP A 495 -16.95 5.21 -28.52
N LYS A 496 -16.90 5.76 -27.31
CA LYS A 496 -15.91 5.40 -26.29
C LYS A 496 -16.14 3.97 -25.80
N ALA A 497 -17.39 3.56 -25.58
CA ALA A 497 -17.71 2.19 -25.19
C ALA A 497 -17.18 1.16 -26.20
N ILE A 498 -17.38 1.40 -27.51
CA ILE A 498 -16.84 0.58 -28.60
C ILE A 498 -15.30 0.58 -28.62
N LYS A 499 -14.68 1.74 -28.39
CA LYS A 499 -13.22 1.84 -28.30
C LYS A 499 -12.67 0.92 -27.21
N PHE A 500 -13.21 1.01 -25.99
CA PHE A 500 -12.65 0.30 -24.85
C PHE A 500 -13.01 -1.18 -24.81
N VAL A 501 -14.20 -1.59 -25.28
CA VAL A 501 -14.52 -3.03 -25.39
C VAL A 501 -13.58 -3.78 -26.33
N LYS A 502 -13.16 -3.15 -27.44
CA LYS A 502 -12.19 -3.73 -28.38
C LYS A 502 -10.79 -3.91 -27.79
N LEU A 503 -10.50 -3.26 -26.67
CA LEU A 503 -9.23 -3.36 -25.95
C LEU A 503 -9.29 -4.34 -24.77
N VAL A 504 -10.43 -4.98 -24.51
CA VAL A 504 -10.56 -6.00 -23.46
C VAL A 504 -9.80 -7.27 -23.90
N PRO A 505 -8.81 -7.75 -23.12
CA PRO A 505 -8.13 -9.01 -23.42
C PRO A 505 -9.09 -10.18 -23.15
N ASN A 506 -9.09 -11.17 -24.06
CA ASN A 506 -9.95 -12.36 -23.98
C ASN A 506 -11.43 -12.02 -23.73
N PRO A 507 -12.09 -11.29 -24.65
CA PRO A 507 -13.45 -10.82 -24.47
C PRO A 507 -14.41 -12.00 -24.27
N ASN A 508 -15.35 -11.84 -23.34
CA ASN A 508 -16.37 -12.84 -23.02
C ASN A 508 -17.71 -12.51 -23.74
N PRO A 509 -18.76 -13.35 -23.64
CA PRO A 509 -20.07 -13.06 -24.24
C PRO A 509 -20.61 -11.67 -23.90
N LEU A 510 -20.47 -11.22 -22.64
CA LEU A 510 -20.93 -9.90 -22.21
C LEU A 510 -20.24 -8.78 -23.01
N ASP A 511 -18.93 -8.87 -23.24
CA ASP A 511 -18.21 -7.88 -24.04
C ASP A 511 -18.74 -7.79 -25.48
N PHE A 512 -19.06 -8.91 -26.10
CA PHE A 512 -19.68 -8.91 -27.43
C PHE A 512 -21.11 -8.36 -27.43
N ALA A 513 -21.89 -8.60 -26.38
CA ALA A 513 -23.21 -8.00 -26.21
C ALA A 513 -23.12 -6.47 -26.12
N PHE A 514 -22.18 -5.93 -25.35
CA PHE A 514 -21.94 -4.48 -25.28
C PHE A 514 -21.42 -3.92 -26.60
N LEU A 515 -20.50 -4.61 -27.30
CA LEU A 515 -20.01 -4.17 -28.60
C LEU A 515 -21.14 -4.13 -29.65
N ALA A 516 -21.97 -5.17 -29.70
CA ALA A 516 -23.10 -5.25 -30.62
C ALA A 516 -24.11 -4.12 -30.34
N SER A 517 -24.49 -3.98 -29.07
CA SER A 517 -25.45 -2.97 -28.60
C SER A 517 -24.95 -1.54 -28.84
N ALA A 518 -23.71 -1.23 -28.48
CA ALA A 518 -23.13 0.09 -28.67
C ALA A 518 -22.99 0.45 -30.16
N SER A 519 -22.59 -0.51 -31.00
CA SER A 519 -22.48 -0.31 -32.45
C SER A 519 -23.85 -0.04 -33.08
N ALA A 520 -24.88 -0.76 -32.65
CA ALA A 520 -26.25 -0.52 -33.08
C ALA A 520 -26.75 0.87 -32.66
N MET A 521 -26.41 1.33 -31.46
CA MET A 521 -26.77 2.69 -31.00
C MET A 521 -26.13 3.81 -31.84
N LEU A 522 -25.01 3.53 -32.51
CA LEU A 522 -24.38 4.44 -33.48
C LEU A 522 -24.78 4.16 -34.94
N ASP A 523 -25.76 3.30 -35.18
CA ASP A 523 -26.22 2.88 -36.51
C ASP A 523 -25.17 2.15 -37.37
N ASP A 524 -24.08 1.66 -36.76
CA ASP A 524 -23.10 0.77 -37.40
C ASP A 524 -23.59 -0.68 -37.37
N MET A 525 -24.63 -0.96 -38.17
CA MET A 525 -25.27 -2.27 -38.24
C MET A 525 -24.33 -3.40 -38.72
N PRO A 526 -23.38 -3.19 -39.65
CA PRO A 526 -22.39 -4.20 -40.00
C PRO A 526 -21.56 -4.65 -38.79
N ALA A 527 -21.03 -3.69 -37.99
CA ALA A 527 -20.28 -4.03 -36.78
C ALA A 527 -21.16 -4.69 -35.72
N ALA A 528 -22.40 -4.19 -35.54
CA ALA A 528 -23.36 -4.77 -34.60
C ALA A 528 -23.64 -6.25 -34.90
N LYS A 529 -23.93 -6.58 -36.17
CA LYS A 529 -24.19 -7.96 -36.62
C LYS A 529 -22.98 -8.87 -36.44
N ALA A 530 -21.77 -8.38 -36.74
CA ALA A 530 -20.55 -9.15 -36.56
C ALA A 530 -20.31 -9.50 -35.09
N ALA A 531 -20.53 -8.55 -34.18
CA ALA A 531 -20.41 -8.78 -32.74
C ALA A 531 -21.51 -9.71 -32.20
N ALA A 532 -22.76 -9.56 -32.66
CA ALA A 532 -23.86 -10.45 -32.28
C ALA A 532 -23.61 -11.90 -32.74
N ALA A 533 -23.02 -12.11 -33.92
CA ALA A 533 -22.67 -13.44 -34.41
C ALA A 533 -21.52 -14.09 -33.59
N GLU A 534 -20.60 -13.29 -33.05
CA GLU A 534 -19.56 -13.78 -32.14
C GLU A 534 -20.14 -14.15 -30.76
N LEU A 535 -21.07 -13.34 -30.25
CA LEU A 535 -21.83 -13.65 -29.04
C LEU A 535 -22.55 -15.00 -29.18
N ASP A 536 -23.34 -15.18 -30.23
CA ASP A 536 -24.10 -16.41 -30.49
C ASP A 536 -23.18 -17.64 -30.60
N ARG A 537 -22.02 -17.50 -31.26
CA ARG A 537 -21.05 -18.60 -31.37
C ARG A 537 -20.47 -19.03 -30.02
N ARG A 538 -20.36 -18.11 -29.07
CA ARG A 538 -19.76 -18.36 -27.74
C ARG A 538 -20.78 -18.82 -26.73
N ASP A 539 -21.96 -18.22 -26.75
CA ASP A 539 -23.08 -18.58 -25.89
C ASP A 539 -24.40 -18.19 -26.57
N ALA A 540 -24.99 -19.15 -27.29
CA ALA A 540 -26.29 -19.00 -27.94
C ALA A 540 -27.46 -18.85 -26.95
N THR A 541 -27.24 -19.10 -25.65
CA THR A 541 -28.27 -18.95 -24.61
C THR A 541 -28.23 -17.58 -23.93
N TRP A 542 -27.22 -16.77 -24.24
CA TRP A 542 -27.02 -15.47 -23.63
C TRP A 542 -28.16 -14.51 -23.95
N ASN A 543 -28.65 -13.81 -22.92
CA ASN A 543 -29.63 -12.73 -23.08
C ASN A 543 -29.48 -11.71 -21.95
N VAL A 544 -29.91 -10.47 -22.22
CA VAL A 544 -29.77 -9.35 -21.27
C VAL A 544 -30.44 -9.65 -19.94
N GLU A 545 -31.70 -10.11 -19.95
CA GLU A 545 -32.47 -10.34 -18.72
C GLU A 545 -31.85 -11.39 -17.80
N SER A 546 -31.34 -12.50 -18.35
CA SER A 546 -30.65 -13.52 -17.55
C SER A 546 -29.38 -12.95 -16.93
N TYR A 547 -28.57 -12.20 -17.70
CA TYR A 547 -27.38 -11.55 -17.17
C TYR A 547 -27.71 -10.57 -16.04
N LEU A 548 -28.70 -9.70 -16.23
CA LEU A 548 -29.10 -8.72 -15.20
C LEU A 548 -29.71 -9.40 -13.97
N SER A 549 -30.45 -10.51 -14.15
CA SER A 549 -30.94 -11.33 -13.04
C SER A 549 -29.81 -11.97 -12.24
N ASP A 550 -28.83 -12.58 -12.91
CA ASP A 550 -27.71 -13.28 -12.27
C ASP A 550 -26.80 -12.30 -11.51
N SER A 551 -26.63 -11.07 -12.02
CA SER A 551 -25.79 -10.04 -11.40
C SER A 551 -26.38 -9.39 -10.13
N GLY A 552 -27.69 -9.51 -9.91
CA GLY A 552 -28.37 -8.91 -8.75
C GLY A 552 -28.54 -7.38 -8.87
N LEU A 553 -29.80 -6.96 -9.09
CA LEU A 553 -30.32 -5.58 -9.06
C LEU A 553 -29.61 -4.56 -9.96
N PHE A 554 -30.20 -4.33 -11.14
CA PHE A 554 -29.96 -3.14 -11.96
C PHE A 554 -31.12 -2.14 -11.80
N PRO A 555 -30.87 -0.82 -11.80
CA PRO A 555 -31.92 0.17 -11.94
C PRO A 555 -32.74 -0.08 -13.21
N GLU A 556 -34.07 -0.02 -13.12
CA GLU A 556 -35.00 -0.28 -14.23
C GLU A 556 -34.64 0.53 -15.48
N LYS A 557 -34.21 1.78 -15.29
CA LYS A 557 -33.73 2.67 -16.37
C LYS A 557 -32.53 2.11 -17.12
N LEU A 558 -31.51 1.61 -16.42
CA LEU A 558 -30.33 1.02 -17.07
C LEU A 558 -30.66 -0.30 -17.75
N ALA A 559 -31.49 -1.13 -17.11
CA ALA A 559 -31.96 -2.37 -17.71
C ALA A 559 -32.72 -2.10 -19.01
N ALA A 560 -33.61 -1.11 -19.01
CA ALA A 560 -34.35 -0.68 -20.21
C ALA A 560 -33.40 -0.18 -21.32
N MET A 561 -32.41 0.64 -20.98
CA MET A 561 -31.39 1.10 -21.94
C MET A 561 -30.64 -0.06 -22.59
N PHE A 562 -30.22 -1.06 -21.81
CA PHE A 562 -29.49 -2.20 -22.36
C PHE A 562 -30.40 -3.11 -23.21
N VAL A 563 -31.64 -3.35 -22.77
CA VAL A 563 -32.65 -4.09 -23.53
C VAL A 563 -32.93 -3.42 -24.88
N GLU A 564 -33.11 -2.10 -24.91
CA GLU A 564 -33.34 -1.34 -26.14
C GLU A 564 -32.17 -1.47 -27.12
N ALA A 565 -30.94 -1.26 -26.63
CA ALA A 565 -29.74 -1.34 -27.45
C ALA A 565 -29.50 -2.77 -27.97
N ALA A 566 -29.73 -3.80 -27.15
CA ALA A 566 -29.62 -5.20 -27.54
C ALA A 566 -30.65 -5.56 -28.62
N ARG A 567 -31.91 -5.12 -28.48
CA ARG A 567 -32.94 -5.30 -29.51
C ARG A 567 -32.54 -4.66 -30.83
N LYS A 568 -32.01 -3.44 -30.80
CA LYS A 568 -31.52 -2.74 -32.01
C LYS A 568 -30.39 -3.53 -32.70
N ALA A 569 -29.55 -4.20 -31.91
CA ALA A 569 -28.47 -5.06 -32.40
C ALA A 569 -28.93 -6.47 -32.83
N ASN A 570 -30.21 -6.81 -32.69
CA ASN A 570 -30.75 -8.17 -32.86
C ASN A 570 -30.08 -9.21 -31.93
N VAL A 571 -29.73 -8.77 -30.72
CA VAL A 571 -29.25 -9.62 -29.62
C VAL A 571 -30.45 -9.99 -28.73
N PRO A 572 -30.60 -11.26 -28.28
CA PRO A 572 -31.69 -11.65 -27.38
C PRO A 572 -31.70 -10.79 -26.10
N ALA A 573 -32.80 -10.08 -25.86
CA ALA A 573 -32.94 -9.22 -24.69
C ALA A 573 -33.63 -9.93 -23.51
N CYS A 574 -34.69 -10.69 -23.77
CA CYS A 574 -35.51 -11.30 -22.75
C CYS A 574 -35.30 -12.81 -22.67
N ALA A 575 -35.34 -13.35 -21.45
CA ALA A 575 -35.14 -14.77 -21.20
C ALA A 575 -36.37 -15.57 -21.66
N PRO A 576 -36.15 -16.77 -22.24
CA PRO A 576 -37.24 -17.67 -22.61
C PRO A 576 -37.90 -18.25 -21.34
N ALA A 577 -39.19 -18.60 -21.42
CA ALA A 577 -39.97 -19.02 -20.25
C ALA A 577 -39.40 -20.29 -19.60
N GLU A 578 -38.78 -21.17 -20.37
CA GLU A 578 -38.14 -22.40 -19.89
C GLU A 578 -36.99 -22.10 -18.92
N ARG A 579 -36.31 -20.96 -19.06
CA ARG A 579 -35.22 -20.53 -18.19
C ARG A 579 -35.71 -19.93 -16.86
N ILE A 580 -36.95 -19.46 -16.84
CA ILE A 580 -37.59 -18.82 -15.68
C ILE A 580 -38.38 -19.84 -14.86
N THR A 581 -38.96 -20.83 -15.54
CA THR A 581 -39.89 -21.78 -14.93
C THR A 581 -39.23 -22.55 -13.78
N GLY A 582 -39.77 -22.40 -12.57
CA GLY A 582 -39.26 -23.05 -11.36
C GLY A 582 -38.07 -22.35 -10.69
N ASN A 583 -37.56 -21.25 -11.25
CA ASN A 583 -36.51 -20.44 -10.64
C ASN A 583 -37.12 -19.28 -9.84
N THR A 584 -37.37 -19.50 -8.55
CA THR A 584 -37.97 -18.49 -7.65
C THR A 584 -37.04 -17.33 -7.31
N THR A 585 -35.76 -17.42 -7.68
CA THR A 585 -34.76 -16.37 -7.48
C THR A 585 -34.50 -15.53 -8.73
N PHE A 586 -35.18 -15.83 -9.85
CA PHE A 586 -35.03 -15.08 -11.09
C PHE A 586 -35.63 -13.67 -10.95
N ILE A 587 -34.85 -12.64 -11.28
CA ILE A 587 -35.29 -11.24 -11.24
C ILE A 587 -35.86 -10.89 -12.61
N HIS A 588 -37.16 -10.60 -12.64
CA HIS A 588 -37.86 -10.25 -13.86
C HIS A 588 -37.67 -8.79 -14.25
N LEU A 589 -37.40 -8.54 -15.53
CA LEU A 589 -37.46 -7.19 -16.07
C LEU A 589 -38.87 -6.89 -16.54
N LYS A 590 -39.44 -5.77 -16.07
CA LYS A 590 -40.79 -5.34 -16.46
C LYS A 590 -40.99 -5.30 -17.98
N VAL A 591 -40.01 -4.79 -18.72
CA VAL A 591 -40.02 -4.73 -20.18
C VAL A 591 -40.07 -6.10 -20.86
N CYS A 592 -39.56 -7.14 -20.20
CA CYS A 592 -39.57 -8.52 -20.68
C CYS A 592 -40.85 -9.26 -20.28
N ASP A 593 -41.40 -8.98 -19.11
CA ASP A 593 -42.73 -9.49 -18.73
C ASP A 593 -43.82 -8.94 -19.66
N GLU A 594 -43.75 -7.65 -20.01
CA GLU A 594 -44.65 -7.04 -20.99
C GLU A 594 -44.52 -7.68 -22.38
N GLU A 595 -43.30 -8.08 -22.79
CA GLU A 595 -43.07 -8.75 -24.07
C GLU A 595 -43.66 -10.17 -24.06
N ARG A 596 -43.39 -10.95 -23.01
CA ARG A 596 -43.95 -12.29 -22.83
C ARG A 596 -45.48 -12.26 -22.78
N ALA A 597 -46.08 -11.25 -22.15
CA ALA A 597 -47.53 -11.06 -22.12
C ALA A 597 -48.14 -10.76 -23.50
N ARG A 598 -47.39 -10.10 -24.41
CA ARG A 598 -47.84 -9.80 -25.78
C ARG A 598 -47.69 -10.98 -26.74
N ASN A 599 -46.80 -11.93 -26.46
CA ASN A 599 -46.55 -13.14 -27.26
C ASN A 599 -46.82 -14.44 -26.46
N PRO A 600 -48.10 -14.77 -26.17
CA PRO A 600 -48.47 -15.89 -25.30
C PRO A 600 -48.13 -17.28 -25.87
N GLY A 601 -47.72 -17.40 -27.13
CA GLY A 601 -47.24 -18.66 -27.71
C GLY A 601 -45.95 -19.21 -27.09
N ASN A 602 -45.26 -18.41 -26.27
CA ASN A 602 -44.05 -18.76 -25.50
C ASN A 602 -44.22 -18.55 -23.98
N ALA A 603 -45.45 -18.36 -23.46
CA ALA A 603 -45.69 -18.11 -22.04
C ALA A 603 -46.69 -19.12 -21.47
N MET A 604 -46.29 -19.89 -20.44
CA MET A 604 -47.24 -20.59 -19.58
C MET A 604 -47.44 -19.86 -18.25
N ALA A 605 -48.73 -19.67 -17.96
CA ALA A 605 -49.44 -19.36 -16.72
C ALA A 605 -48.87 -18.30 -15.74
N PRO A 606 -49.66 -17.28 -15.36
CA PRO A 606 -49.25 -16.30 -14.36
C PRO A 606 -49.11 -16.96 -12.98
N ILE A 607 -47.96 -16.76 -12.33
CA ILE A 607 -47.77 -17.05 -10.90
C ILE A 607 -48.40 -15.89 -10.12
N ALA A 608 -49.30 -16.22 -9.19
CA ALA A 608 -49.99 -15.26 -8.32
C ALA A 608 -48.98 -14.44 -7.47
N PRO A 609 -49.28 -13.18 -7.14
CA PRO A 609 -48.38 -12.35 -6.34
C PRO A 609 -48.24 -12.93 -4.93
N ALA A 610 -47.02 -13.32 -4.56
CA ALA A 610 -46.69 -13.64 -3.18
C ALA A 610 -46.77 -12.36 -2.35
N GLY A 611 -47.73 -12.32 -1.41
CA GLY A 611 -47.88 -11.20 -0.49
C GLY A 611 -46.63 -11.04 0.37
N PHE A 612 -46.18 -9.79 0.49
CA PHE A 612 -45.29 -9.37 1.56
C PHE A 612 -45.96 -9.66 2.91
N ALA A 613 -45.41 -10.60 3.67
CA ALA A 613 -45.67 -10.69 5.11
C ALA A 613 -44.56 -9.91 5.83
N PRO A 614 -44.89 -8.95 6.71
CA PRO A 614 -43.89 -8.28 7.52
C PRO A 614 -43.53 -9.16 8.72
N GLN A 615 -42.23 -9.43 8.92
CA GLN A 615 -41.55 -9.44 10.22
C GLN A 615 -40.03 -9.49 10.04
#